data_AF-A0A653D6Y5-F1
#
_entry.id   AF-A0A653D6Y5-F1
#
_cell.length_a   1.000
_cell.length_b   1.000
_cell.length_c   1.000
_cell.angle_alpha   90.00
_cell.angle_beta   90.00
_cell.angle_gamma   90.00
#
_symmetry.space_group_name_H-M   'P 1'
#
loop_
_entity.id
_entity.type
_entity.pdbx_description
1 polymer ?
#
loop_
_entity_poly.entity_id
_entity_poly.type
_entity_poly.pdbx_seq_one_letter_code
_entity_poly.pdbx_strand_id
1 'polypeptide(L)'
;MLHYYSDRPGLEHIVIGITVASKLHGTEVEVEIYKTKEECDHVQFLITEKSGPRQPMLPEIDEIETLSLEPKISPATFCRVFPFHIMFDRDLKIIQTGNTVARVIPIVNSLKCKVTDILDTVRPHLDLTFENILSHINTVYVLKTRTGVMQADAPPEYRFLRLKGQMLYIPETDVVVFLCYPSVINLDDLTRRGLYISDIPLHDATRDLVLMSEQFEADYKLTRNLELLTDKLQQTYRELDQEKKKTDRLLYSVLPITVANELRHKRPVPARRYDAATLLFSGIVGFSEYCSKNADSKGVMKIVRMLNELYTKFDDLTDPKVNPNIYK
;
A
#
# COMPACT_ATOMS: atom_id res chain seq x y z
N MET A 1 -1.14 -44.36 -1.72
CA MET A 1 -2.18 -44.28 -0.66
C MET A 1 -2.45 -42.82 -0.35
N LEU A 2 -3.72 -42.39 -0.39
CA LEU A 2 -4.14 -41.04 -0.05
C LEU A 2 -4.84 -41.04 1.31
N HIS A 3 -4.43 -40.14 2.21
CA HIS A 3 -5.00 -40.01 3.55
C HIS A 3 -5.92 -38.78 3.58
N TYR A 4 -7.20 -38.98 3.87
CA TYR A 4 -8.22 -37.92 3.87
C TYR A 4 -8.78 -37.67 5.27
N TYR A 5 -8.47 -36.48 5.80
CA TYR A 5 -8.95 -36.00 7.08
C TYR A 5 -10.12 -35.03 6.87
N SER A 6 -11.23 -35.25 7.56
CA SER A 6 -12.41 -34.38 7.51
C SER A 6 -13.21 -34.44 8.79
N ASP A 7 -13.67 -33.28 9.28
CA ASP A 7 -14.54 -33.20 10.45
C ASP A 7 -15.94 -33.76 10.15
N ARG A 8 -16.38 -33.71 8.88
CA ARG A 8 -17.72 -34.12 8.47
C ARG A 8 -17.71 -35.54 7.92
N PRO A 9 -18.44 -36.49 8.53
CA PRO A 9 -18.59 -37.84 7.99
C PRO A 9 -19.43 -37.85 6.71
N GLY A 10 -19.23 -38.86 5.85
CA GLY A 10 -20.05 -39.09 4.65
C GLY A 10 -19.61 -38.30 3.40
N LEU A 11 -18.49 -37.58 3.47
CA LEU A 11 -17.92 -36.87 2.33
C LEU A 11 -16.87 -37.70 1.57
N GLU A 12 -16.55 -38.92 2.02
CA GLU A 12 -15.53 -39.77 1.39
C GLU A 12 -15.77 -40.03 -0.11
N HIS A 13 -17.02 -40.24 -0.52
CA HIS A 13 -17.36 -40.50 -1.93
C HIS A 13 -17.14 -39.29 -2.85
N ILE A 14 -17.12 -38.07 -2.29
CA ILE A 14 -16.81 -36.87 -3.06
C ILE A 14 -15.34 -36.89 -3.51
N VAL A 15 -14.44 -37.38 -2.66
CA VAL A 15 -13.00 -37.47 -2.97
C VAL A 15 -12.79 -38.37 -4.19
N ILE A 16 -13.49 -39.50 -4.25
CA ILE A 16 -13.48 -40.44 -5.39
C ILE A 16 -13.93 -39.73 -6.67
N GLY A 17 -15.03 -38.97 -6.63
CA GLY A 17 -15.53 -38.24 -7.80
C GLY A 17 -14.65 -37.07 -8.25
N ILE A 18 -13.94 -36.43 -7.32
CA ILE A 18 -13.03 -35.30 -7.59
C ILE A 18 -11.63 -35.77 -7.99
N THR A 19 -11.28 -37.05 -7.88
CA THR A 19 -9.96 -37.52 -8.31
C THR A 19 -9.87 -37.52 -9.85
N VAL A 20 -9.66 -36.35 -10.45
CA VAL A 20 -9.75 -36.12 -11.90
C VAL A 20 -8.44 -36.44 -12.62
N ALA A 21 -7.87 -37.63 -12.38
CA ALA A 21 -6.64 -38.03 -13.07
C ALA A 21 -6.86 -38.20 -14.58
N SER A 22 -8.02 -38.68 -15.01
CA SER A 22 -8.30 -38.95 -16.43
C SER A 22 -8.43 -37.70 -17.28
N LYS A 23 -9.08 -36.62 -16.79
CA LYS A 23 -9.21 -35.38 -17.57
C LYS A 23 -7.97 -34.49 -17.53
N LEU A 24 -7.21 -34.50 -16.42
CA LEU A 24 -6.05 -33.63 -16.26
C LEU A 24 -4.75 -34.29 -16.76
N HIS A 25 -4.58 -35.58 -16.52
CA HIS A 25 -3.34 -36.31 -16.79
C HIS A 25 -3.48 -37.38 -17.89
N GLY A 26 -4.69 -37.61 -18.42
CA GLY A 26 -4.92 -38.63 -19.44
C GLY A 26 -4.77 -40.06 -18.93
N THR A 27 -4.75 -40.26 -17.61
CA THR A 27 -4.55 -41.56 -16.97
C THR A 27 -5.84 -42.04 -16.32
N GLU A 28 -6.28 -43.25 -16.66
CA GLU A 28 -7.38 -43.90 -15.96
C GLU A 28 -6.90 -44.45 -14.62
N VAL A 29 -7.53 -43.98 -13.55
CA VAL A 29 -7.26 -44.43 -12.18
C VAL A 29 -8.52 -45.03 -11.58
N GLU A 30 -8.34 -46.09 -10.81
CA GLU A 30 -9.33 -46.67 -9.92
C GLU A 30 -9.02 -46.21 -8.50
N VAL A 31 -10.06 -45.75 -7.79
CA VAL A 31 -9.95 -45.20 -6.44
C VAL A 31 -10.90 -46.00 -5.55
N GLU A 32 -10.33 -46.74 -4.60
CA GLU A 32 -11.07 -47.58 -3.66
C GLU A 32 -10.87 -47.08 -2.23
N ILE A 33 -11.88 -47.23 -1.38
CA ILE A 33 -11.75 -46.98 0.06
C ILE A 33 -11.09 -48.20 0.68
N TYR A 34 -9.86 -48.01 1.16
CA TYR A 34 -9.07 -49.06 1.80
C TYR A 34 -9.40 -49.18 3.30
N LYS A 35 -9.56 -48.04 3.99
CA LYS A 35 -9.98 -47.98 5.39
C LYS A 35 -10.97 -46.85 5.62
N THR A 36 -12.00 -47.13 6.41
CA THR A 36 -13.01 -46.15 6.82
C THR A 36 -12.61 -45.47 8.13
N LYS A 37 -13.33 -44.41 8.48
CA LYS A 37 -13.14 -43.67 9.72
C LYS A 37 -13.50 -44.46 11.00
N GLU A 38 -14.08 -45.65 10.85
CA GLU A 38 -14.39 -46.56 11.95
C GLU A 38 -13.17 -47.40 12.35
N GLU A 39 -12.25 -47.63 11.41
CA GLU A 39 -11.04 -48.43 11.61
C GLU A 39 -9.79 -47.58 11.86
N CYS A 40 -9.84 -46.28 11.52
CA CYS A 40 -8.72 -45.34 11.62
C CYS A 40 -9.26 -43.91 11.81
N ASP A 41 -8.44 -42.97 12.29
CA ASP A 41 -8.86 -41.58 12.52
C ASP A 41 -9.23 -40.83 11.22
N HIS A 42 -8.89 -41.39 10.07
CA HIS A 42 -9.09 -40.82 8.73
C HIS A 42 -9.41 -41.88 7.69
N VAL A 43 -9.96 -41.45 6.56
CA VAL A 43 -10.28 -42.35 5.43
C VAL A 43 -9.03 -42.53 4.59
N GLN A 44 -8.71 -43.78 4.24
CA GLN A 44 -7.58 -44.10 3.38
C GLN A 44 -8.10 -44.57 2.02
N PHE A 45 -7.66 -43.89 0.96
CA PHE A 45 -7.97 -44.28 -0.41
C PHE A 45 -6.76 -44.97 -1.05
N LEU A 46 -7.00 -46.14 -1.63
CA LEU A 46 -6.07 -46.80 -2.53
C LEU A 46 -6.36 -46.30 -3.94
N ILE A 47 -5.33 -45.73 -4.59
CA ILE A 47 -5.41 -45.25 -5.96
C ILE A 47 -4.51 -46.15 -6.79
N THR A 48 -5.11 -46.89 -7.72
CA THR A 48 -4.43 -47.81 -8.64
C THR A 48 -4.62 -47.32 -10.06
N GLU A 49 -3.57 -47.38 -10.86
CA GLU A 49 -3.66 -47.06 -12.28
C GLU A 49 -4.21 -48.26 -13.05
N LYS A 50 -5.28 -48.04 -13.82
CA LYS A 50 -5.83 -49.05 -14.73
C LYS A 50 -5.05 -49.01 -16.03
N SER A 51 -3.95 -49.76 -16.09
CA SER A 51 -3.19 -50.12 -17.29
C SER A 51 -3.37 -49.17 -18.49
N GLY A 52 -2.74 -47.99 -18.45
CA GLY A 52 -2.47 -47.23 -19.67
C GLY A 52 -1.48 -47.99 -20.57
N PRO A 53 -1.42 -47.72 -21.89
CA PRO A 53 -0.31 -48.20 -22.70
C PRO A 53 0.97 -47.79 -22.00
N ARG A 54 2.01 -48.66 -21.99
CA ARG A 54 3.38 -48.28 -21.59
C ARG A 54 3.59 -46.85 -22.08
N GLN A 55 3.58 -45.88 -21.18
CA GLN A 55 3.99 -44.54 -21.55
C GLN A 55 5.35 -44.76 -22.21
N PRO A 56 5.67 -44.10 -23.35
CA PRO A 56 7.09 -43.93 -23.66
C PRO A 56 7.67 -43.46 -22.34
N MET A 57 8.71 -44.15 -21.84
CA MET A 57 9.40 -43.77 -20.61
C MET A 57 9.30 -42.26 -20.59
N LEU A 58 8.60 -41.68 -19.59
CA LEU A 58 8.73 -40.25 -19.33
C LEU A 58 10.20 -40.00 -19.62
N PRO A 59 10.61 -39.05 -20.51
CA PRO A 59 12.02 -38.73 -20.56
C PRO A 59 12.39 -38.69 -19.10
N GLU A 60 13.34 -39.54 -18.68
CA GLU A 60 13.84 -39.45 -17.34
C GLU A 60 14.13 -37.96 -17.28
N ILE A 61 13.21 -37.21 -16.65
CA ILE A 61 13.61 -36.16 -15.76
C ILE A 61 14.49 -37.04 -14.93
N ASP A 62 15.79 -37.07 -15.28
CA ASP A 62 16.85 -37.47 -14.39
C ASP A 62 16.30 -36.89 -13.11
N GLU A 63 15.74 -37.75 -12.25
CA GLU A 63 15.09 -37.33 -11.01
C GLU A 63 16.22 -36.56 -10.42
N ILE A 64 16.22 -35.22 -10.54
CA ILE A 64 17.51 -34.56 -10.73
C ILE A 64 18.30 -35.05 -9.56
N GLU A 65 19.38 -35.80 -9.81
CA GLU A 65 20.18 -36.42 -8.75
C GLU A 65 20.93 -35.29 -8.00
N THR A 66 20.31 -34.11 -7.89
CA THR A 66 20.49 -33.04 -6.94
C THR A 66 20.46 -33.52 -5.50
N LEU A 67 19.83 -34.66 -5.18
CA LEU A 67 20.00 -35.29 -3.88
C LEU A 67 21.35 -35.99 -3.83
N SER A 68 22.40 -35.18 -3.64
CA SER A 68 23.70 -35.71 -3.27
C SER A 68 23.57 -36.54 -1.99
N LEU A 69 24.02 -37.79 -2.05
CA LEU A 69 24.09 -38.70 -0.91
C LEU A 69 24.94 -38.13 0.24
N GLU A 70 25.82 -37.17 -0.07
CA GLU A 70 26.62 -36.45 0.90
C GLU A 70 25.99 -35.09 1.26
N PRO A 71 25.99 -34.71 2.55
CA PRO A 71 25.52 -33.40 2.99
C PRO A 71 26.44 -32.30 2.44
N LYS A 72 26.04 -31.70 1.31
CA LYS A 72 26.78 -30.62 0.64
C LYS A 72 26.74 -29.28 1.39
N ILE A 73 25.80 -29.12 2.33
CA ILE A 73 25.59 -27.90 3.08
C ILE A 73 25.80 -28.21 4.57
N SER A 74 26.70 -27.47 5.20
CA SER A 74 26.91 -27.59 6.65
C SER A 74 25.66 -27.09 7.42
N PRO A 75 25.35 -27.63 8.61
CA PRO A 75 24.26 -27.12 9.44
C PRO A 75 24.40 -25.62 9.74
N ALA A 76 25.62 -25.13 9.94
CA ALA A 76 25.89 -23.70 10.14
C ALA A 76 25.51 -22.85 8.91
N THR A 77 25.79 -23.34 7.70
CA THR A 77 25.36 -22.69 6.46
C THR A 77 23.83 -22.71 6.35
N PHE A 78 23.19 -23.83 6.66
CA PHE A 78 21.73 -23.95 6.66
C PHE A 78 21.07 -22.93 7.60
N CYS A 79 21.56 -22.77 8.83
CA CYS A 79 21.04 -21.77 9.78
C CYS A 79 21.18 -20.32 9.31
N ARG A 80 22.16 -20.04 8.44
CA ARG A 80 22.35 -18.72 7.84
C ARG A 80 21.43 -18.49 6.64
N VAL A 81 21.17 -19.54 5.85
CA VAL A 81 20.27 -19.47 4.69
C VAL A 81 18.82 -19.38 5.17
N PHE A 82 18.44 -20.15 6.18
CA PHE A 82 17.10 -20.19 6.76
C PHE A 82 17.12 -19.63 8.19
N PRO A 83 17.10 -18.30 8.39
CA PRO A 83 17.16 -17.69 9.72
C PRO A 83 15.90 -17.94 10.56
N PHE A 84 14.79 -18.31 9.91
CA PHE A 84 13.51 -18.66 10.53
C PHE A 84 13.21 -20.15 10.33
N HIS A 85 13.87 -20.99 11.11
CA HIS A 85 13.53 -22.41 11.17
C HIS A 85 13.64 -22.95 12.60
N ILE A 86 12.91 -24.03 12.88
CA ILE A 86 12.95 -24.76 14.14
C ILE A 86 12.95 -26.26 13.82
N MET A 87 13.95 -26.99 14.30
CA MET A 87 14.02 -28.45 14.19
C MET A 87 13.80 -29.07 15.57
N PHE A 88 12.96 -30.10 15.66
CA PHE A 88 12.62 -30.75 16.93
C PHE A 88 12.35 -32.25 16.77
N ASP A 89 12.63 -33.00 17.82
CA ASP A 89 12.42 -34.45 17.88
C ASP A 89 10.95 -34.83 18.16
N ARG A 90 10.71 -36.14 18.30
CA ARG A 90 9.43 -36.74 18.64
C ARG A 90 8.83 -36.25 19.97
N ASP A 91 9.67 -35.83 20.92
CA ASP A 91 9.26 -35.27 22.21
C ASP A 91 9.00 -33.75 22.15
N LEU A 92 9.02 -33.18 20.93
CA LEU A 92 8.91 -31.75 20.63
C LEU A 92 10.05 -30.93 21.23
N LYS A 93 11.18 -31.55 21.55
CA LYS A 93 12.35 -30.87 22.07
C LYS A 93 13.13 -30.26 20.91
N ILE A 94 13.46 -28.98 21.05
CA ILE A 94 14.17 -28.24 20.02
C ILE A 94 15.62 -28.72 19.96
N ILE A 95 16.06 -29.12 18.76
CA ILE A 95 17.42 -29.57 18.46
C ILE A 95 18.24 -28.45 17.81
N GLN A 96 17.62 -27.71 16.87
CA GLN A 96 18.27 -26.68 16.09
C GLN A 96 17.29 -25.53 15.81
N THR A 97 17.81 -24.30 15.75
CA THR A 97 17.02 -23.13 15.32
C THR A 97 17.84 -22.24 14.39
N GLY A 98 17.12 -21.43 13.62
CA GLY A 98 17.73 -20.38 12.80
C GLY A 98 18.26 -19.24 13.66
N ASN A 99 19.25 -18.53 13.14
CA ASN A 99 19.98 -17.49 13.89
C ASN A 99 19.04 -16.38 14.40
N THR A 100 18.05 -15.98 13.61
CA THR A 100 17.11 -14.93 14.01
C THR A 100 16.12 -15.43 15.06
N VAL A 101 15.65 -16.68 14.95
CA VAL A 101 14.80 -17.29 15.99
C VAL A 101 15.53 -17.34 17.33
N ALA A 102 16.79 -17.80 17.33
CA ALA A 102 17.62 -17.85 18.53
C ALA A 102 17.90 -16.46 19.13
N ARG A 103 18.01 -15.43 18.30
CA ARG A 103 18.20 -14.04 18.73
C ARG A 103 16.93 -13.45 19.34
N VAL A 104 15.78 -13.68 18.72
CA VAL A 104 14.49 -13.05 19.09
C VAL A 104 13.82 -13.78 20.25
N ILE A 105 13.99 -15.10 20.31
CA ILE A 105 13.41 -16.00 21.30
C ILE A 105 14.56 -16.72 22.03
N PRO A 106 15.30 -16.04 22.93
CA PRO A 106 16.53 -16.57 23.50
C PRO A 106 16.35 -17.85 24.33
N ILE A 107 15.13 -18.11 24.84
CA ILE A 107 14.80 -19.31 25.60
C ILE A 107 15.00 -20.61 24.80
N VAL A 108 15.00 -20.55 23.47
CA VAL A 108 15.27 -21.74 22.61
C VAL A 108 16.68 -22.30 22.77
N ASN A 109 17.63 -21.49 23.24
CA ASN A 109 19.00 -21.94 23.49
C ASN A 109 19.14 -22.76 24.78
N SER A 110 18.05 -22.93 25.55
CA SER A 110 18.07 -23.77 26.74
C SER A 110 17.98 -25.26 26.38
N LEU A 111 18.81 -26.09 27.02
CA LEU A 111 19.00 -27.53 26.76
C LEU A 111 17.73 -28.41 26.86
N LYS A 112 16.60 -27.87 27.35
CA LYS A 112 15.34 -28.60 27.55
C LYS A 112 14.11 -27.84 27.03
N CYS A 113 14.28 -26.89 26.10
CA CYS A 113 13.16 -26.14 25.55
C CYS A 113 12.33 -27.02 24.60
N LYS A 114 11.01 -27.07 24.82
CA LYS A 114 10.06 -27.64 23.87
C LYS A 114 9.44 -26.57 22.99
N VAL A 115 9.01 -26.95 21.79
CA VAL A 115 8.27 -26.06 20.89
C VAL A 115 7.01 -25.51 21.56
N THR A 116 6.32 -26.33 22.34
CA THR A 116 5.11 -25.94 23.09
C THR A 116 5.36 -24.90 24.18
N ASP A 117 6.60 -24.74 24.65
CA ASP A 117 6.95 -23.77 25.67
C ASP A 117 7.05 -22.35 25.09
N ILE A 118 7.27 -22.25 23.77
CA ILE A 118 7.53 -20.99 23.07
C ILE A 118 6.45 -20.60 22.08
N LEU A 119 5.71 -21.56 21.52
CA LEU A 119 4.80 -21.36 20.41
C LEU A 119 3.43 -21.98 20.70
N ASP A 120 2.40 -21.24 20.33
CA ASP A 120 1.00 -21.67 20.31
C ASP A 120 0.53 -21.83 18.86
N THR A 121 -0.21 -22.91 18.62
CA THR A 121 -0.79 -23.16 17.30
C THR A 121 -1.98 -22.24 17.06
N VAL A 122 -1.92 -21.45 15.98
CA VAL A 122 -3.07 -20.68 15.48
C VAL A 122 -3.76 -21.43 14.36
N ARG A 123 -3.00 -22.10 13.49
CA ARG A 123 -3.51 -22.98 12.43
C ARG A 123 -2.53 -24.13 12.16
N PRO A 124 -3.03 -25.32 11.80
CA PRO A 124 -4.41 -25.81 11.98
C PRO A 124 -4.86 -25.82 13.46
N HIS A 125 -6.17 -25.85 13.74
CA HIS A 125 -6.70 -25.89 15.12
C HIS A 125 -6.58 -27.31 15.70
N LEU A 126 -5.36 -27.69 16.04
CA LEU A 126 -5.02 -28.98 16.63
C LEU A 126 -3.96 -28.80 17.71
N ASP A 127 -3.95 -29.73 18.66
CA ASP A 127 -2.89 -29.78 19.65
C ASP A 127 -1.57 -30.12 18.97
N LEU A 128 -0.53 -29.38 19.33
CA LEU A 128 0.80 -29.53 18.75
C LEU A 128 1.46 -30.79 19.31
N THR A 129 1.14 -31.95 18.74
CA THR A 129 1.78 -33.24 19.01
C THR A 129 2.47 -33.74 17.75
N PHE A 130 3.49 -34.58 17.90
CA PHE A 130 4.25 -35.11 16.76
C PHE A 130 3.35 -35.90 15.79
N GLU A 131 2.45 -36.73 16.32
CA GLU A 131 1.49 -37.51 15.53
C GLU A 131 0.50 -36.63 14.75
N ASN A 132 0.00 -35.56 15.38
CA ASN A 132 -0.89 -34.61 14.72
C ASN A 132 -0.17 -33.84 13.60
N ILE A 133 1.11 -33.50 13.82
CA ILE A 133 1.94 -32.85 12.82
C ILE A 133 2.16 -33.76 11.61
N LEU A 134 2.49 -35.03 11.81
CA LEU A 134 2.66 -35.98 10.71
C LEU A 134 1.35 -36.21 9.95
N SER A 135 0.23 -36.31 10.66
CA SER A 135 -1.10 -36.47 10.07
C SER A 135 -1.51 -35.28 9.19
N HIS A 136 -1.03 -34.07 9.53
CA HIS A 136 -1.34 -32.83 8.83
C HIS A 136 -0.10 -32.17 8.22
N ILE A 137 0.90 -32.97 7.82
CA ILE A 137 2.21 -32.48 7.38
C ILE A 137 2.13 -31.53 6.17
N ASN A 138 1.17 -31.79 5.28
CA ASN A 138 0.95 -30.98 4.07
C ASN A 138 0.16 -29.69 4.34
N THR A 139 -0.23 -29.41 5.59
CA THR A 139 -0.92 -28.18 5.96
C THR A 139 0.08 -27.05 6.25
N VAL A 140 -0.34 -25.82 5.97
CA VAL A 140 0.45 -24.64 6.33
C VAL A 140 0.19 -24.31 7.80
N TYR A 141 1.25 -24.34 8.59
CA TYR A 141 1.20 -24.01 10.00
C TYR A 141 1.35 -22.51 10.20
N VAL A 142 0.54 -21.97 11.11
CA VAL A 142 0.70 -20.63 11.65
C VAL A 142 0.86 -20.76 13.14
N LEU A 143 2.08 -20.52 13.62
CA LEU A 143 2.42 -20.57 15.04
C LEU A 143 2.62 -19.15 15.56
N LYS A 144 2.20 -18.89 16.79
CA LYS A 144 2.34 -17.59 17.45
C LYS A 144 3.20 -17.75 18.69
N THR A 145 4.15 -16.85 18.91
CA THR A 145 4.95 -16.88 20.14
C THR A 145 4.10 -16.61 21.37
N ARG A 146 4.37 -17.35 22.44
CA ARG A 146 3.79 -17.12 23.77
C ARG A 146 4.19 -15.77 24.34
N THR A 147 3.38 -15.24 25.24
CA THR A 147 3.68 -13.95 25.89
C THR A 147 4.93 -14.05 26.76
N GLY A 148 5.86 -13.10 26.59
CA GLY A 148 7.06 -13.00 27.42
C GLY A 148 8.28 -13.79 26.92
N VAL A 149 8.16 -14.52 25.80
CA VAL A 149 9.30 -15.28 25.24
C VAL A 149 10.19 -14.45 24.31
N MET A 150 9.67 -13.34 23.79
CA MET A 150 10.41 -12.44 22.89
C MET A 150 11.14 -11.34 23.65
N GLN A 151 12.37 -11.05 23.23
CA GLN A 151 13.10 -9.85 23.63
C GLN A 151 12.75 -8.68 22.70
N ALA A 152 11.60 -8.05 22.92
CA ALA A 152 11.19 -6.85 22.19
C ALA A 152 10.76 -5.74 23.17
N ASP A 153 11.43 -4.59 23.09
CA ASP A 153 11.05 -3.38 23.84
C ASP A 153 9.96 -2.62 23.08
N ALA A 154 8.77 -3.22 23.02
CA ALA A 154 7.63 -2.68 22.29
C ALA A 154 6.33 -2.79 23.09
N PRO A 155 5.25 -2.10 22.71
CA PRO A 155 3.94 -2.27 23.33
C PRO A 155 3.46 -3.74 23.28
N PRO A 156 2.57 -4.17 24.20
CA PRO A 156 2.13 -5.58 24.30
C PRO A 156 1.60 -6.18 22.99
N GLU A 157 1.01 -5.34 22.14
CA GLU A 157 0.48 -5.73 20.82
C GLU A 157 1.55 -6.09 19.78
N TYR A 158 2.81 -5.73 19.99
CA TYR A 158 3.95 -6.10 19.15
C TYR A 158 4.90 -7.10 19.82
N ARG A 159 4.63 -7.49 21.08
CA ARG A 159 5.43 -8.49 21.83
C ARG A 159 5.09 -9.94 21.48
N PHE A 160 4.66 -10.17 20.25
CA PHE A 160 4.48 -11.51 19.71
C PHE A 160 4.95 -11.56 18.26
N LEU A 161 5.26 -12.75 17.78
CA LEU A 161 5.60 -13.02 16.39
C LEU A 161 4.70 -14.14 15.89
N ARG A 162 4.16 -13.95 14.69
CA ARG A 162 3.44 -15.00 13.98
C ARG A 162 4.38 -15.56 12.93
N LEU A 163 4.68 -16.84 13.03
CA LEU A 163 5.51 -17.59 12.09
C LEU A 163 4.60 -18.44 11.23
N LYS A 164 4.64 -18.23 9.91
CA LYS A 164 3.89 -19.03 8.94
C LYS A 164 4.85 -19.89 8.15
N GLY A 165 4.52 -21.16 7.96
CA GLY A 165 5.47 -22.10 7.38
C GLY A 165 4.91 -23.48 7.15
N GLN A 166 5.79 -24.39 6.72
CA GLN A 166 5.47 -25.80 6.51
C GLN A 166 6.33 -26.66 7.44
N MET A 167 5.77 -27.82 7.79
CA MET A 167 6.47 -28.86 8.53
C MET A 167 7.02 -29.87 7.52
N LEU A 168 8.31 -30.20 7.63
CA LEU A 168 8.94 -31.27 6.86
C LEU A 168 9.45 -32.34 7.83
N TYR A 169 9.07 -33.59 7.60
CA TYR A 169 9.55 -34.73 8.36
C TYR A 169 10.77 -35.33 7.68
N ILE A 170 11.82 -35.59 8.47
CA ILE A 170 13.07 -36.23 8.03
C ILE A 170 13.11 -37.63 8.66
N PRO A 171 12.80 -38.69 7.89
CA PRO A 171 12.73 -40.06 8.42
C PRO A 171 14.06 -40.57 8.95
N GLU A 172 15.19 -40.13 8.40
CA GLU A 172 16.53 -40.63 8.73
C GLU A 172 16.94 -40.26 10.17
N THR A 173 16.47 -39.12 10.67
CA THR A 173 16.78 -38.62 12.00
C THR A 173 15.58 -38.58 12.94
N ASP A 174 14.39 -38.93 12.45
CA ASP A 174 13.12 -38.83 13.17
C ASP A 174 12.84 -37.42 13.73
N VAL A 175 13.08 -36.41 12.90
CA VAL A 175 12.97 -34.98 13.25
C VAL A 175 11.98 -34.29 12.32
N VAL A 176 11.28 -33.29 12.86
CA VAL A 176 10.49 -32.35 12.06
C VAL A 176 11.21 -31.02 11.98
N VAL A 177 11.27 -30.46 10.77
CA VAL A 177 11.76 -29.12 10.47
C VAL A 177 10.57 -28.22 10.15
N PHE A 178 10.35 -27.21 10.97
CA PHE A 178 9.45 -26.12 10.66
C PHE A 178 10.21 -25.03 9.90
N LEU A 179 10.04 -24.98 8.58
CA LEU A 179 10.53 -23.89 7.73
C LEU A 179 9.47 -22.80 7.67
N CYS A 180 9.80 -21.61 8.16
CA CYS A 180 8.82 -20.56 8.35
C CYS A 180 9.36 -19.17 8.04
N TYR A 181 8.45 -18.20 8.01
CA TYR A 181 8.76 -16.80 7.83
C TYR A 181 7.88 -15.95 8.75
N PRO A 182 8.34 -14.77 9.18
CA PRO A 182 7.57 -13.88 10.02
C PRO A 182 6.44 -13.22 9.23
N SER A 183 5.23 -13.19 9.80
CA SER A 183 4.10 -12.43 9.26
C SER A 183 4.24 -10.96 9.64
N VAL A 184 4.93 -10.19 8.81
CA VAL A 184 5.14 -8.74 8.92
C VAL A 184 4.62 -8.02 7.68
N ILE A 185 4.17 -6.77 7.84
CA ILE A 185 3.52 -6.01 6.75
C ILE A 185 4.42 -4.89 6.20
N ASN A 186 5.14 -4.19 7.08
CA ASN A 186 5.96 -3.02 6.73
C ASN A 186 7.23 -2.97 7.62
N LEU A 187 8.13 -2.01 7.36
CA LEU A 187 9.38 -1.90 8.11
C LEU A 187 9.14 -1.50 9.57
N ASP A 188 8.09 -0.73 9.84
CA ASP A 188 7.71 -0.33 11.19
C ASP A 188 7.29 -1.53 12.05
N ASP A 189 6.42 -2.41 11.55
CA ASP A 189 5.99 -3.63 12.23
C ASP A 189 7.17 -4.58 12.48
N LEU A 190 8.07 -4.67 11.50
CA LEU A 190 9.30 -5.45 11.60
C LEU A 190 10.19 -4.93 12.74
N THR A 191 10.43 -3.62 12.78
CA THR A 191 11.26 -2.96 13.81
C THR A 191 10.62 -3.08 15.19
N ARG A 192 9.31 -2.87 15.31
CA ARG A 192 8.56 -3.01 16.58
C ARG A 192 8.62 -4.43 17.15
N ARG A 193 8.78 -5.46 16.30
CA ARG A 193 8.95 -6.85 16.74
C ARG A 193 10.40 -7.25 17.00
N GLY A 194 11.35 -6.31 16.95
CA GLY A 194 12.78 -6.56 17.20
C GLY A 194 13.49 -7.30 16.07
N LEU A 195 12.88 -7.32 14.88
CA LEU A 195 13.45 -7.87 13.66
C LEU A 195 14.21 -6.78 12.88
N TYR A 196 15.06 -7.21 11.97
CA TYR A 196 15.70 -6.36 10.97
C TYR A 196 15.39 -6.87 9.56
N ILE A 197 15.40 -5.98 8.57
CA ILE A 197 15.23 -6.40 7.17
C ILE A 197 16.35 -7.36 6.71
N SER A 198 17.52 -7.29 7.35
CA SER A 198 18.63 -8.22 7.13
C SER A 198 18.37 -9.63 7.66
N ASP A 199 17.40 -9.81 8.55
CA ASP A 199 17.00 -11.13 9.03
C ASP A 199 16.14 -11.88 7.99
N ILE A 200 15.54 -11.18 7.04
CA ILE A 200 14.75 -11.80 5.97
C ILE A 200 15.67 -12.07 4.76
N PRO A 201 15.90 -13.34 4.38
CA PRO A 201 16.78 -13.68 3.27
C PRO A 201 16.32 -13.08 1.93
N LEU A 202 17.26 -12.90 1.00
CA LEU A 202 16.96 -12.37 -0.34
C LEU A 202 16.06 -13.29 -1.18
N HIS A 203 16.08 -14.59 -0.91
CA HIS A 203 15.23 -15.56 -1.62
C HIS A 203 13.82 -15.68 -1.00
N ASP A 204 13.57 -15.02 0.13
CA ASP A 204 12.28 -15.03 0.79
C ASP A 204 11.41 -13.91 0.21
N ALA A 205 10.27 -14.28 -0.38
CA ALA A 205 9.32 -13.35 -0.99
C ALA A 205 8.73 -12.34 0.02
N THR A 206 8.78 -12.62 1.33
CA THR A 206 8.35 -11.65 2.35
C THR A 206 9.21 -10.39 2.37
N ARG A 207 10.48 -10.48 1.97
CA ARG A 207 11.37 -9.32 1.85
C ARG A 207 10.83 -8.35 0.81
N ASP A 208 10.48 -8.86 -0.37
CA ASP A 208 9.93 -8.06 -1.46
C ASP A 208 8.59 -7.45 -1.07
N LEU A 209 7.74 -8.23 -0.37
CA LEU A 209 6.45 -7.74 0.12
C LEU A 209 6.60 -6.54 1.08
N VAL A 210 7.55 -6.62 2.02
CA VAL A 210 7.83 -5.52 2.96
C VAL A 210 8.40 -4.29 2.25
N LEU A 211 9.28 -4.48 1.25
CA LEU A 211 9.83 -3.35 0.51
C LEU A 211 8.78 -2.71 -0.41
N MET A 212 7.91 -3.51 -1.02
CA MET A 212 6.81 -3.01 -1.84
C MET A 212 5.81 -2.20 -1.02
N SER A 213 5.50 -2.60 0.22
CA SER A 213 4.57 -1.83 1.07
C SER A 213 5.08 -0.43 1.39
N GLU A 214 6.38 -0.29 1.67
CA GLU A 214 7.04 1.01 1.87
C GLU A 214 7.05 1.85 0.60
N GLN A 215 7.34 1.22 -0.55
CA GLN A 215 7.29 1.89 -1.84
C GLN A 215 5.89 2.44 -2.14
N PHE A 216 4.86 1.61 -1.96
CA PHE A 216 3.48 2.03 -2.15
C PHE A 216 3.09 3.18 -1.22
N GLU A 217 3.53 3.17 0.03
CA GLU A 217 3.26 4.26 0.97
C GLU A 217 3.97 5.56 0.55
N ALA A 218 5.20 5.50 0.08
CA ALA A 218 5.94 6.65 -0.43
C ALA A 218 5.30 7.23 -1.69
N ASP A 219 4.94 6.38 -2.65
CA ASP A 219 4.28 6.78 -3.90
C ASP A 219 2.92 7.42 -3.63
N TYR A 220 2.16 6.86 -2.67
CA TYR A 220 0.89 7.43 -2.25
C TYR A 220 1.06 8.83 -1.64
N LYS A 221 2.04 9.01 -0.74
CA LYS A 221 2.36 10.32 -0.15
C LYS A 221 2.76 11.34 -1.21
N LEU A 222 3.60 10.94 -2.17
CA LEU A 222 4.03 11.79 -3.27
C LEU A 222 2.84 12.21 -4.15
N THR A 223 2.02 11.25 -4.56
CA THR A 223 0.83 11.51 -5.41
C THR A 223 -0.10 12.50 -4.74
N ARG A 224 -0.40 12.31 -3.45
CA ARG A 224 -1.24 13.23 -2.68
C ARG A 224 -0.66 14.64 -2.60
N ASN A 225 0.66 14.76 -2.42
CA ASN A 225 1.32 16.06 -2.39
C ASN A 225 1.25 16.76 -3.76
N LEU A 226 1.41 16.01 -4.85
CA LEU A 226 1.27 16.54 -6.21
C LEU A 226 -0.15 17.02 -6.49
N GLU A 227 -1.17 16.29 -6.05
CA GLU A 227 -2.57 16.72 -6.15
C GLU A 227 -2.79 18.04 -5.41
N LEU A 228 -2.37 18.12 -4.14
CA LEU A 228 -2.50 19.35 -3.34
C LEU A 228 -1.77 20.55 -3.95
N LEU A 229 -0.58 20.34 -4.52
CA LEU A 229 0.19 21.38 -5.18
C LEU A 229 -0.48 21.81 -6.49
N THR A 230 -1.04 20.86 -7.24
CA THR A 230 -1.76 21.14 -8.50
C THR A 230 -3.01 21.97 -8.22
N ASP A 231 -3.79 21.61 -7.20
CA ASP A 231 -4.97 22.36 -6.79
C ASP A 231 -4.63 23.79 -6.37
N LYS A 232 -3.58 23.95 -5.54
CA LYS A 232 -3.09 25.28 -5.15
C LYS A 232 -2.64 26.09 -6.36
N LEU A 233 -1.89 25.48 -7.28
CA LEU A 233 -1.42 26.14 -8.49
C LEU A 233 -2.60 26.60 -9.36
N GLN A 234 -3.62 25.77 -9.53
CA GLN A 234 -4.84 26.14 -10.25
C GLN A 234 -5.57 27.30 -9.58
N GLN A 235 -5.67 27.30 -8.25
CA GLN A 235 -6.27 28.40 -7.49
C GLN A 235 -5.49 29.70 -7.70
N THR A 236 -4.17 29.68 -7.48
CA THR A 236 -3.31 30.86 -7.68
C THR A 236 -3.38 31.37 -9.12
N TYR A 237 -3.46 30.47 -10.10
CA TYR A 237 -3.63 30.86 -11.51
C TYR A 237 -4.96 31.59 -11.75
N ARG A 238 -6.06 31.14 -11.13
CA ARG A 238 -7.36 31.82 -11.21
C ARG A 238 -7.33 33.20 -10.55
N GLU A 239 -6.71 33.32 -9.39
CA GLU A 239 -6.54 34.59 -8.68
C GLU A 239 -5.70 35.58 -9.52
N LEU A 240 -4.60 35.09 -10.10
CA LEU A 240 -3.75 35.87 -11.00
C LEU A 240 -4.51 36.33 -12.25
N ASP A 241 -5.33 35.47 -12.87
CA ASP A 241 -6.14 35.85 -14.03
C ASP A 241 -7.21 36.89 -13.67
N GLN A 242 -7.82 36.79 -12.49
CA GLN A 242 -8.76 37.80 -11.98
C GLN A 242 -8.07 39.14 -11.73
N GLU A 243 -6.88 39.14 -11.11
CA GLU A 243 -6.12 40.35 -10.86
C GLU A 243 -5.65 41.00 -12.17
N LYS A 244 -5.19 40.19 -13.13
CA LYS A 244 -4.84 40.65 -14.48
C LYS A 244 -6.04 41.31 -15.16
N LYS A 245 -7.23 40.70 -15.10
CA LYS A 245 -8.47 41.28 -15.64
C LYS A 245 -8.86 42.60 -14.96
N LYS A 246 -8.69 42.71 -13.64
CA LYS A 246 -8.93 43.96 -12.90
C LYS A 246 -7.97 45.06 -13.37
N THR A 247 -6.67 44.74 -13.47
CA THR A 247 -5.64 45.68 -13.94
C THR A 247 -5.90 46.12 -15.38
N ASP A 248 -6.21 45.17 -16.29
CA ASP A 248 -6.57 45.49 -17.66
C ASP A 248 -7.81 46.42 -17.70
N ARG A 249 -8.88 46.11 -16.94
CA ARG A 249 -10.08 46.96 -16.86
C ARG A 249 -9.77 48.38 -16.40
N LEU A 250 -8.95 48.54 -15.37
CA LEU A 250 -8.55 49.86 -14.86
C LEU A 250 -7.73 50.65 -15.90
N LEU A 251 -6.86 49.97 -16.63
CA LEU A 251 -6.06 50.61 -17.68
C LEU A 251 -6.95 51.17 -18.80
N TYR A 252 -7.94 50.40 -19.24
CA TYR A 252 -8.89 50.84 -20.29
C TYR A 252 -9.98 51.79 -19.79
N SER A 253 -10.21 51.92 -18.48
CA SER A 253 -11.23 52.84 -17.95
C SER A 253 -10.74 54.29 -17.84
N VAL A 254 -9.42 54.50 -17.73
CA VAL A 254 -8.83 55.85 -17.53
C VAL A 254 -8.19 56.40 -18.81
N LEU A 255 -7.71 55.53 -19.70
CA LEU A 255 -6.97 55.93 -20.89
C LEU A 255 -7.75 55.58 -22.17
N PRO A 256 -7.59 56.36 -23.25
CA PRO A 256 -8.07 55.96 -24.57
C PRO A 256 -7.54 54.58 -24.97
N ILE A 257 -8.37 53.78 -25.64
CA ILE A 257 -8.07 52.38 -26.02
C ILE A 257 -6.72 52.26 -26.75
N THR A 258 -6.40 53.21 -27.62
CA THR A 258 -5.15 53.24 -28.39
C THR A 258 -3.92 53.40 -27.49
N VAL A 259 -3.99 54.28 -26.49
CA VAL A 259 -2.91 54.51 -25.51
C VAL A 259 -2.78 53.33 -24.56
N ALA A 260 -3.90 52.80 -24.06
CA ALA A 260 -3.94 51.64 -23.18
C ALA A 260 -3.32 50.39 -23.83
N ASN A 261 -3.61 50.13 -25.11
CA ASN A 261 -3.03 49.01 -25.86
C ASN A 261 -1.50 49.10 -25.99
N GLU A 262 -0.97 50.29 -26.32
CA GLU A 262 0.48 50.49 -26.43
C GLU A 262 1.17 50.29 -25.06
N LEU A 263 0.60 50.83 -23.98
CA LEU A 263 1.12 50.64 -22.63
C LEU A 263 1.05 49.18 -22.16
N ARG A 264 -0.02 48.46 -22.49
CA ARG A 264 -0.16 47.02 -22.19
C ARG A 264 0.93 46.18 -22.84
N HIS A 265 1.36 46.57 -24.04
CA HIS A 265 2.48 45.96 -24.75
C HIS A 265 3.86 46.53 -24.37
N LYS A 266 3.93 47.36 -23.31
CA LYS A 266 5.15 48.05 -22.84
C LYS A 266 5.84 48.89 -23.93
N ARG A 267 5.06 49.43 -24.86
CA ARG A 267 5.56 50.31 -25.93
C ARG A 267 5.47 51.77 -25.49
N PRO A 268 6.45 52.62 -25.85
CA PRO A 268 6.40 54.04 -25.53
C PRO A 268 5.28 54.73 -26.31
N VAL A 269 4.53 55.61 -25.66
CA VAL A 269 3.46 56.41 -26.29
C VAL A 269 3.98 57.82 -26.57
N PRO A 270 4.31 58.17 -27.84
CA PRO A 270 4.80 59.50 -28.16
C PRO A 270 3.67 60.54 -28.09
N ALA A 271 4.01 61.79 -27.75
CA ALA A 271 3.08 62.90 -27.80
C ALA A 271 2.53 63.09 -29.22
N ARG A 272 1.23 63.37 -29.33
CA ARG A 272 0.54 63.61 -30.61
C ARG A 272 -0.11 64.99 -30.60
N ARG A 273 0.01 65.67 -31.74
CA ARG A 273 -0.73 66.90 -32.03
C ARG A 273 -2.02 66.52 -32.78
N TYR A 274 -3.14 67.10 -32.37
CA TYR A 274 -4.43 66.96 -33.03
C TYR A 274 -4.81 68.31 -33.64
N ASP A 275 -5.20 68.33 -34.92
CA ASP A 275 -5.49 69.57 -35.65
C ASP A 275 -6.88 70.16 -35.30
N ALA A 276 -7.83 69.29 -34.93
CA ALA A 276 -9.16 69.67 -34.49
C ALA A 276 -9.53 68.92 -33.21
N ALA A 277 -9.63 69.64 -32.09
CA ALA A 277 -10.09 69.12 -30.81
C ALA A 277 -11.12 70.08 -30.21
N THR A 278 -12.19 69.55 -29.61
CA THR A 278 -13.20 70.33 -28.90
C THR A 278 -13.15 69.95 -27.42
N LEU A 279 -13.02 70.95 -26.56
CA LEU A 279 -12.94 70.77 -25.11
C LEU A 279 -14.26 71.20 -24.46
N LEU A 280 -14.78 70.36 -23.55
CA LEU A 280 -15.93 70.69 -22.72
C LEU A 280 -15.47 70.81 -21.26
N PHE A 281 -15.76 71.96 -20.65
CA PHE A 281 -15.58 72.16 -19.21
C PHE A 281 -16.95 72.31 -18.55
N SER A 282 -17.18 71.55 -17.48
CA SER A 282 -18.41 71.62 -16.69
C SER A 282 -18.09 71.79 -15.21
N GLY A 283 -18.68 72.79 -14.56
CA GLY A 283 -18.55 73.04 -13.12
C GLY A 283 -19.90 73.07 -12.43
N ILE A 284 -19.91 72.87 -11.11
CA ILE A 284 -21.11 72.94 -10.28
C ILE A 284 -21.20 74.36 -9.69
N VAL A 285 -22.30 75.07 -10.00
CA VAL A 285 -22.55 76.43 -9.49
C VAL A 285 -22.71 76.40 -7.97
N GLY A 286 -22.01 77.29 -7.25
CA GLY A 286 -22.13 77.41 -5.80
C GLY A 286 -21.52 76.25 -5.00
N PHE A 287 -20.71 75.39 -5.62
CA PHE A 287 -20.16 74.20 -4.97
C PHE A 287 -19.32 74.51 -3.72
N SER A 288 -18.52 75.57 -3.74
CA SER A 288 -17.69 75.98 -2.59
C SER A 288 -18.54 76.35 -1.37
N GLU A 289 -19.64 77.09 -1.58
CA GLU A 289 -20.56 77.47 -0.51
C GLU A 289 -21.33 76.25 0.03
N TYR A 290 -21.72 75.34 -0.86
CA TYR A 290 -22.37 74.07 -0.51
C TYR A 290 -21.46 73.20 0.36
N CYS A 291 -20.16 73.13 0.06
CA CYS A 291 -19.19 72.40 0.89
C CYS A 291 -19.02 73.04 2.27
N SER A 292 -18.87 74.35 2.34
CA SER A 292 -18.72 75.08 3.61
C SER A 292 -19.93 74.93 4.53
N LYS A 293 -21.15 74.84 3.96
CA LYS A 293 -22.40 74.64 4.72
C LYS A 293 -22.57 73.21 5.25
N ASN A 294 -21.89 72.21 4.69
CA ASN A 294 -22.04 70.79 4.99
C ASN A 294 -20.70 70.17 5.45
N ALA A 295 -19.95 70.90 6.29
CA ALA A 295 -18.62 70.51 6.78
C ALA A 295 -18.65 69.43 7.88
N ASP A 296 -19.84 69.04 8.36
CA ASP A 296 -20.01 67.98 9.34
C ASP A 296 -19.84 66.58 8.73
N SER A 297 -19.53 65.58 9.56
CA SER A 297 -19.26 64.20 9.10
C SER A 297 -20.41 63.59 8.28
N LYS A 298 -21.67 63.97 8.54
CA LYS A 298 -22.82 63.52 7.74
C LYS A 298 -22.97 64.32 6.44
N GLY A 299 -22.68 65.62 6.46
CA GLY A 299 -22.65 66.49 5.29
C GLY A 299 -21.60 66.11 4.25
N VAL A 300 -20.39 65.72 4.68
CA VAL A 300 -19.30 65.30 3.78
C VAL A 300 -19.71 64.07 2.95
N MET A 301 -20.31 63.05 3.59
CA MET A 301 -20.79 61.87 2.87
C MET A 301 -21.92 62.18 1.88
N LYS A 302 -22.73 63.20 2.17
CA LYS A 302 -23.78 63.68 1.26
C LYS A 302 -23.19 64.32 0.00
N ILE A 303 -22.11 65.11 0.16
CA ILE A 303 -21.37 65.70 -0.98
C ILE A 303 -20.76 64.60 -1.85
N VAL A 304 -20.08 63.61 -1.24
CA VAL A 304 -19.47 62.49 -1.98
C VAL A 304 -20.52 61.70 -2.77
N ARG A 305 -21.67 61.41 -2.17
CA ARG A 305 -22.78 60.73 -2.85
C ARG A 305 -23.29 61.53 -4.05
N MET A 306 -23.51 62.83 -3.88
CA MET A 306 -23.96 63.71 -4.96
C MET A 306 -22.96 63.72 -6.14
N LEU A 307 -21.66 63.85 -5.85
CA LEU A 307 -20.62 63.82 -6.88
C LEU A 307 -20.57 62.48 -7.61
N ASN A 308 -20.64 61.37 -6.86
CA ASN A 308 -20.65 60.03 -7.46
C ASN A 308 -21.86 59.84 -8.38
N GLU A 309 -23.06 60.26 -7.97
CA GLU A 309 -24.27 60.17 -8.81
C GLU A 309 -24.14 61.03 -10.08
N LEU A 310 -23.60 62.24 -9.96
CA LEU A 310 -23.40 63.14 -11.09
C LEU A 310 -22.39 62.57 -12.09
N TYR A 311 -21.21 62.14 -11.61
CA TYR A 311 -20.17 61.58 -12.47
C TYR A 311 -20.56 60.23 -13.06
N THR A 312 -21.32 59.39 -12.35
CA THR A 312 -21.84 58.14 -12.92
C THR A 312 -22.77 58.41 -14.11
N LYS A 313 -23.66 59.39 -13.99
CA LYS A 313 -24.54 59.79 -15.11
C LYS A 313 -23.75 60.35 -16.29
N PHE A 314 -22.71 61.15 -16.03
CA PHE A 314 -21.83 61.61 -17.10
C PHE A 314 -21.06 60.46 -17.73
N ASP A 315 -20.61 59.49 -16.94
CA ASP A 315 -19.90 58.31 -17.42
C ASP A 315 -20.77 57.46 -18.35
N ASP A 316 -22.05 57.28 -18.02
CA ASP A 316 -23.02 56.57 -18.87
C ASP A 316 -23.29 57.32 -20.19
N LEU A 317 -23.43 58.65 -20.13
CA LEU A 317 -23.64 59.48 -21.33
C LEU A 317 -22.40 59.53 -22.23
N THR A 318 -21.21 59.33 -21.68
CA THR A 318 -19.92 59.39 -22.40
C THR A 318 -19.32 58.01 -22.64
N ASP A 319 -20.09 56.93 -22.49
CA ASP A 319 -19.61 55.56 -22.72
C ASP A 319 -19.05 55.44 -24.15
N PRO A 320 -17.76 55.06 -24.33
CA PRO A 320 -17.15 54.89 -25.64
C PRO A 320 -17.84 53.85 -26.53
N LYS A 321 -18.67 52.95 -25.97
CA LYS A 321 -19.52 52.06 -26.77
C LYS A 321 -20.62 52.78 -27.53
N VAL A 322 -21.14 53.87 -26.95
CA VAL A 322 -22.21 54.70 -27.53
C VAL A 322 -21.60 55.88 -28.29
N ASN A 323 -20.51 56.45 -27.75
CA ASN A 323 -19.85 57.65 -28.24
C ASN A 323 -18.34 57.44 -28.43
N PRO A 324 -17.89 56.79 -29.53
CA PRO A 324 -16.49 56.33 -29.69
C PRO A 324 -15.45 57.45 -29.84
N ASN A 325 -15.90 58.69 -30.09
CA ASN A 325 -15.05 59.86 -30.30
C ASN A 325 -14.96 60.78 -29.07
N ILE A 326 -15.57 60.39 -27.94
CA ILE A 326 -15.47 61.12 -26.67
C ILE A 326 -14.39 60.45 -25.83
N TYR A 327 -13.40 61.24 -25.41
CA TYR A 327 -12.32 60.81 -24.52
C TYR A 327 -12.43 61.61 -23.21
N LYS A 328 -12.22 60.93 -22.08
CA LYS A 328 -12.27 61.54 -20.73
C LYS A 328 -10.90 62.07 -20.31
#